data_AF-A0A2N1RUF5-F1
#
_entry.id   AF-A0A2N1RUF5-F1
#
_cell.length_a   1.000
_cell.length_b   1.000
_cell.length_c   1.000
_cell.angle_alpha   90.00
_cell.angle_beta   90.00
_cell.angle_gamma   90.00
#
_symmetry.space_group_name_H-M   'P 1'
#
loop_
_entity.id
_entity.type
_entity.pdbx_description
1 polymer ?
#
loop_
_entity_poly.entity_id
_entity_poly.type
_entity_poly.pdbx_seq_one_letter_code
_entity_poly.pdbx_strand_id
1 'polypeptide(L)'
;MEINIPGTGTVDITDILLDYNGTLAVDGILIPEVKDILNELSEQFRIHVITADTFGGAASELSDVKCTFTKLNPENQSEAKLRYLKECGKEHTAAIGNGKNE
;
A
#
# COMPACT_ATOMS: atom_id res chain seq x y z
N MET A 1 0.91 -10.62 12.52
CA MET A 1 -0.20 -10.40 13.47
C MET A 1 -1.31 -11.34 13.08
N GLU A 2 -1.78 -12.14 14.02
CA GLU A 2 -2.86 -13.08 13.79
C GLU A 2 -4.21 -12.33 13.88
N ILE A 3 -4.97 -12.33 12.78
CA ILE A 3 -6.28 -11.68 12.68
C ILE A 3 -7.32 -12.73 12.32
N ASN A 4 -8.35 -12.88 13.15
CA ASN A 4 -9.47 -13.73 12.82
C ASN A 4 -10.48 -12.95 11.96
N ILE A 5 -10.61 -13.35 10.69
CA ILE A 5 -11.55 -12.74 9.75
C ILE A 5 -12.77 -13.66 9.62
N PRO A 6 -13.98 -13.21 10.01
CA PRO A 6 -15.19 -13.98 9.87
C PRO A 6 -15.39 -14.48 8.43
N GLY A 7 -15.59 -15.79 8.26
CA GLY A 7 -15.80 -16.42 6.96
C GLY A 7 -14.51 -16.76 6.17
N THR A 8 -13.36 -16.28 6.59
CA THR A 8 -12.04 -16.62 6.01
C THR A 8 -11.20 -17.47 6.97
N GLY A 9 -11.41 -17.29 8.28
CA GLY A 9 -10.63 -17.92 9.33
C GLY A 9 -9.50 -17.03 9.81
N THR A 10 -8.54 -17.64 10.49
CA THR A 10 -7.37 -16.96 11.03
C THR A 10 -6.33 -16.71 9.93
N VAL A 11 -5.92 -15.46 9.76
CA VAL A 11 -4.84 -15.06 8.85
C VAL A 11 -3.72 -14.39 9.60
N ASP A 12 -2.48 -14.72 9.26
CA ASP A 12 -1.30 -14.02 9.76
C ASP A 12 -0.90 -12.92 8.79
N ILE A 13 -1.15 -11.66 9.18
CA ILE A 13 -0.76 -10.49 8.38
C ILE A 13 0.59 -9.98 8.83
N THR A 14 1.55 -9.91 7.91
CA THR A 14 2.88 -9.33 8.13
C THR A 14 3.15 -8.11 7.26
N ASP A 15 2.41 -7.97 6.17
CA ASP A 15 2.62 -6.93 5.16
C ASP A 15 1.31 -6.16 4.92
N ILE A 16 1.42 -4.86 4.75
CA ILE A 16 0.32 -3.99 4.32
C ILE A 16 0.70 -3.37 3.00
N LEU A 17 -0.11 -3.61 1.96
CA LEU A 17 0.07 -3.06 0.63
C LEU A 17 -0.95 -1.96 0.38
N LEU A 18 -0.49 -0.75 0.10
CA LEU A 18 -1.33 0.46 -0.03
C LEU A 18 -1.18 1.04 -1.43
N ASP A 19 -2.31 1.36 -2.06
CA ASP A 19 -2.32 2.26 -3.21
C ASP A 19 -2.10 3.70 -2.74
N TYR A 20 -1.34 4.52 -3.47
CA TYR A 20 -1.07 5.90 -3.03
C TYR A 20 -2.25 6.85 -3.32
N ASN A 21 -2.56 7.06 -4.59
CA ASN A 21 -3.58 8.01 -5.01
C ASN A 21 -4.99 7.47 -4.72
N GLY A 22 -5.84 8.31 -4.12
CA GLY A 22 -7.21 7.94 -3.76
C GLY A 22 -7.33 7.09 -2.50
N THR A 23 -6.22 6.80 -1.81
CA THR A 23 -6.20 6.09 -0.51
C THR A 23 -5.36 6.85 0.53
N LEU A 24 -4.08 7.13 0.23
CA LEU A 24 -3.17 7.85 1.12
C LEU A 24 -3.09 9.35 0.79
N ALA A 25 -3.34 9.69 -0.47
CA ALA A 25 -3.13 11.02 -1.03
C ALA A 25 -4.33 11.48 -1.87
N VAL A 26 -4.54 12.80 -1.89
CA VAL A 26 -5.48 13.49 -2.79
C VAL A 26 -4.66 14.34 -3.75
N ASP A 27 -4.87 14.15 -5.05
CA ASP A 27 -4.14 14.85 -6.12
C ASP A 27 -2.61 14.78 -5.99
N GLY A 28 -2.09 13.65 -5.49
CA GLY A 28 -0.66 13.40 -5.30
C GLY A 28 -0.07 13.89 -3.97
N ILE A 29 -0.82 14.67 -3.20
CA ILE A 29 -0.39 15.22 -1.91
C ILE A 29 -0.77 14.26 -0.78
N LEU A 30 0.20 13.86 0.03
CA LEU A 30 -0.04 12.95 1.14
C LEU A 30 -0.88 13.67 2.21
N ILE A 31 -1.91 12.99 2.71
CA ILE A 31 -2.71 13.51 3.82
C ILE A 31 -1.81 13.57 5.07
N PRO A 32 -1.65 14.72 5.74
CA PRO A 32 -0.66 14.89 6.80
C PRO A 32 -0.73 13.83 7.90
N GLU A 33 -1.93 13.48 8.34
CA GLU A 33 -2.18 12.51 9.41
C GLU A 33 -1.83 11.07 8.99
N VAL A 34 -1.85 10.78 7.69
CA VAL A 34 -1.54 9.44 7.17
C VAL A 34 -0.06 9.10 7.39
N LYS A 35 0.85 10.08 7.32
CA LYS A 35 2.28 9.86 7.59
C LYS A 35 2.51 9.23 8.96
N ASP A 36 1.90 9.80 9.99
CA ASP A 36 2.08 9.34 11.37
C ASP A 36 1.46 7.96 11.57
N ILE A 37 0.28 7.73 11.00
CA ILE A 37 -0.41 6.42 11.04
C ILE A 37 0.46 5.35 10.37
N LEU A 38 1.03 5.62 9.19
CA LEU A 38 1.89 4.65 8.50
C LEU A 38 3.17 4.36 9.27
N ASN A 39 3.76 5.38 9.91
CA ASN A 39 4.94 5.21 10.73
C ASN A 39 4.66 4.38 11.99
N GLU A 40 3.51 4.56 12.64
CA GLU A 40 3.10 3.72 13.77
C GLU A 40 2.84 2.28 13.33
N LEU A 41 2.12 2.07 12.23
CA LEU A 41 1.86 0.74 11.68
C LEU A 41 3.15 0.02 11.26
N SER A 42 4.18 0.76 10.82
CA SER A 42 5.47 0.19 10.43
C SER A 42 6.22 -0.52 11.57
N GLU A 43 5.84 -0.27 12.83
CA GLU A 43 6.43 -0.95 13.98
C GLU A 43 5.97 -2.40 14.10
N GLN A 44 4.82 -2.74 13.49
CA GLN A 44 4.21 -4.07 13.56
C GLN A 44 4.12 -4.76 12.19
N PHE A 45 4.12 -3.98 11.11
CA PHE A 45 3.91 -4.46 9.75
C PHE A 45 4.96 -3.91 8.78
N ARG A 46 5.25 -4.67 7.73
CA ARG A 46 5.99 -4.16 6.57
C ARG A 46 5.04 -3.35 5.70
N ILE A 47 5.29 -2.05 5.58
CA ILE A 47 4.44 -1.15 4.79
C ILE A 47 4.98 -1.06 3.36
N HIS A 48 4.14 -1.36 2.39
CA HIS A 48 4.41 -1.25 0.96
C HIS A 48 3.46 -0.23 0.34
N VAL A 49 4.00 0.78 -0.33
CA VAL A 49 3.20 1.78 -1.05
C VAL A 49 3.48 1.65 -2.54
N ILE A 50 2.43 1.41 -3.31
CA ILE A 50 2.50 1.26 -4.76
C ILE A 50 1.66 2.32 -5.46
N THR A 51 2.14 2.82 -6.59
CA THR A 51 1.39 3.79 -7.42
C THR A 51 2.02 3.95 -8.78
N ALA A 52 1.22 4.34 -9.78
CA ALA A 52 1.76 4.81 -11.06
C ALA A 52 2.41 6.20 -10.96
N ASP A 53 2.19 6.92 -9.84
CA ASP A 53 2.74 8.25 -9.57
C ASP A 53 2.43 9.23 -10.72
N THR A 54 1.15 9.27 -11.11
CA THR A 54 0.65 10.05 -12.27
C THR A 54 0.85 11.56 -12.11
N PHE A 55 0.74 12.07 -10.89
CA PHE A 55 0.95 13.49 -10.57
C PHE A 55 2.42 13.82 -10.30
N GLY A 56 3.27 12.80 -10.15
CA GLY A 56 4.63 12.96 -9.63
C GLY A 56 4.65 13.30 -8.15
N GLY A 57 5.83 13.19 -7.54
CA GLY A 57 6.07 13.66 -6.18
C GLY A 57 5.77 12.66 -5.07
N ALA A 58 5.14 11.51 -5.36
CA ALA A 58 4.81 10.51 -4.33
C ALA A 58 6.05 10.05 -3.53
N ALA A 59 7.19 9.88 -4.20
CA ALA A 59 8.45 9.53 -3.55
C ALA A 59 8.95 10.63 -2.58
N SER A 60 8.71 11.90 -2.91
CA SER A 60 9.08 13.03 -2.05
C SER A 60 8.17 13.11 -0.84
N GLU A 61 6.85 12.97 -1.04
CA GLU A 61 5.85 13.00 0.02
C GLU A 61 6.04 11.86 1.03
N LEU A 62 6.50 10.69 0.55
CA LEU A 62 6.77 9.51 1.38
C LEU A 62 8.20 9.45 1.94
N SER A 63 9.04 10.47 1.71
CA SER A 63 10.46 10.43 2.10
C SER A 63 10.70 10.23 3.61
N ASP A 64 9.77 10.72 4.43
CA ASP A 64 9.79 10.56 5.89
C ASP A 64 8.81 9.48 6.40
N VAL A 65 8.32 8.62 5.51
CA VAL A 65 7.45 7.49 5.86
C VAL A 65 8.28 6.20 5.83
N LYS A 66 8.21 5.43 6.91
CA LYS A 66 8.82 4.11 7.06
C LYS A 66 8.07 3.08 6.20
N CYS A 67 8.27 3.15 4.88
CA CYS A 67 7.64 2.26 3.93
C CYS A 67 8.57 1.90 2.77
N THR A 68 8.25 0.81 2.09
CA THR A 68 8.83 0.47 0.80
C THR A 68 7.97 1.09 -0.29
N PHE A 69 8.49 2.13 -0.94
CA PHE A 69 7.83 2.74 -2.09
C PHE A 69 8.19 2.00 -3.38
N THR A 70 7.19 1.69 -4.21
CA THR A 70 7.40 1.13 -5.55
C THR A 70 6.54 1.87 -6.56
N LYS A 71 7.22 2.57 -7.49
CA LYS A 71 6.56 3.16 -8.65
C LYS A 71 6.27 2.06 -9.68
N LEU A 72 4.99 1.87 -9.99
CA LEU A 72 4.53 0.94 -11.01
C LEU A 72 4.53 1.63 -12.38
N ASN A 73 4.71 0.84 -13.44
CA ASN A 73 4.45 1.33 -14.78
C ASN A 73 2.94 1.65 -14.90
N PRO A 74 2.55 2.84 -15.42
CA PRO A 74 1.15 3.15 -15.69
C PRO A 74 0.52 2.18 -16.69
N GLU A 75 1.30 1.60 -17.62
CA GLU A 75 0.82 0.54 -18.50
C GLU A 75 0.60 -0.77 -17.72
N ASN A 76 -0.57 -1.38 -17.87
CA ASN A 76 -0.95 -2.64 -17.20
C ASN A 76 -0.87 -2.58 -15.66
N GLN A 77 -1.20 -1.44 -15.07
CA GLN A 77 -1.13 -1.21 -13.62
C GLN A 77 -1.81 -2.33 -12.81
N SER A 78 -2.98 -2.81 -13.25
CA SER A 78 -3.70 -3.92 -12.62
C SER A 78 -2.89 -5.22 -12.55
N GLU A 79 -2.15 -5.56 -13.62
CA GLU A 79 -1.27 -6.74 -13.64
C GLU A 79 -0.03 -6.51 -12.76
N ALA A 80 0.55 -5.32 -12.81
CA ALA A 80 1.71 -4.96 -12.00
C ALA A 80 1.38 -5.01 -10.48
N LYS A 81 0.21 -4.51 -10.07
CA LYS A 81 -0.30 -4.61 -8.69
C LYS A 81 -0.44 -6.07 -8.26
N LEU A 82 -1.04 -6.91 -9.09
CA LEU A 82 -1.22 -8.33 -8.78
C LEU A 82 0.12 -9.08 -8.67
N ARG A 83 1.08 -8.74 -9.53
CA ARG A 83 2.44 -9.28 -9.50
C ARG A 83 3.14 -8.91 -8.20
N TYR A 84 3.10 -7.63 -7.83
CA TYR A 84 3.69 -7.14 -6.59
C TYR A 84 3.07 -7.81 -5.36
N LEU A 85 1.74 -7.95 -5.33
CA LEU A 85 1.05 -8.65 -4.24
C LEU A 85 1.50 -10.13 -4.12
N LYS A 86 1.76 -10.80 -5.24
CA LYS A 86 2.32 -12.16 -5.21
C LYS A 86 3.74 -12.18 -4.65
N GLU A 87 4.56 -11.18 -4.98
CA GLU A 87 5.93 -11.04 -4.46
C GLU A 87 5.97 -10.75 -2.95
N CYS A 88 5.03 -9.96 -2.43
CA CYS A 88 4.89 -9.73 -0.98
C CYS A 88 4.40 -10.98 -0.21
N GLY A 89 3.83 -11.96 -0.91
CA GLY A 89 3.16 -13.10 -0.28
C GLY A 89 1.69 -12.77 0.02
N LYS A 90 0.84 -12.97 -0.99
CA LYS A 90 -0.60 -12.65 -0.96
C LYS A 90 -1.35 -13.18 0.28
N GLU A 91 -0.91 -14.31 0.84
CA GLU A 91 -1.57 -14.99 1.97
C GLU A 91 -1.32 -14.26 3.30
N HIS A 92 -0.30 -13.40 3.35
CA HIS A 92 0.14 -12.64 4.53
C HIS A 92 0.06 -11.12 4.35
N THR A 93 -0.51 -10.67 3.23
CA THR A 93 -0.56 -9.27 2.84
C THR A 93 -1.98 -8.75 2.87
N ALA A 94 -2.24 -7.73 3.69
CA ALA A 94 -3.47 -6.95 3.61
C ALA A 94 -3.32 -5.87 2.53
N ALA A 95 -4.09 -5.96 1.45
CA ALA A 95 -4.10 -4.96 0.39
C ALA A 95 -5.23 -3.95 0.62
N ILE A 96 -4.89 -2.65 0.65
CA ILE A 96 -5.81 -1.54 0.89
C ILE A 96 -5.71 -0.57 -0.29
N GLY A 97 -6.85 -0.29 -0.91
CA GLY A 97 -6.92 0.66 -2.01
C GLY A 97 -8.37 0.95 -2.37
N ASN A 98 -8.62 2.10 -3.00
CA ASN A 98 -9.98 2.58 -3.29
C ASN A 98 -10.65 1.89 -4.50
N GLY A 99 -10.24 0.67 -4.84
CA GLY A 99 -10.92 -0.22 -5.80
C GLY A 99 -11.08 0.31 -7.24
N LYS A 100 -10.54 1.50 -7.57
CA LYS A 100 -10.64 2.10 -8.90
C LYS A 100 -9.61 1.46 -9.82
N ASN A 101 -9.85 0.20 -10.18
CA ASN A 101 -9.23 -0.45 -11.30
C ASN A 101 -10.11 -0.19 -12.53
N GLU A 102 -9.65 0.65 -13.45
CA GLU A 102 -9.92 0.46 -14.88
C GLU A 102 -8.87 -0.52 -15.45
#